data_AF-A0A936MMN8-F1
#
_entry.id   AF-A0A936MMN8-F1
#
_cell.length_a   1.000
_cell.length_b   1.000
_cell.length_c   1.000
_cell.angle_alpha   90.00
_cell.angle_beta   90.00
_cell.angle_gamma   90.00
#
_symmetry.space_group_name_H-M   'P 1'
#
loop_
_entity.id
_entity.type
_entity.pdbx_description
1 polymer ?
#
loop_
_entity_poly.entity_id
_entity_poly.type
_entity_poly.pdbx_seq_one_letter_code
_entity_poly.pdbx_strand_id
1 'polypeptide(L)' 'MAYVTRETFRGPIVMDEYACILVGLEAWSRKTTLDTLEMQHEALMPIVRVWTKKAARDAKLAERLEVALRKARRP' A
#
# COMPACT_ATOMS: atom_id res chain seq x y z
N MET A 1 9.92 7.50 -15.63
CA MET A 1 10.66 7.91 -14.41
C MET A 1 9.73 8.79 -13.58
N ALA A 2 8.87 8.21 -12.73
CA ALA A 2 7.87 9.00 -11.99
C ALA A 2 7.55 8.46 -10.58
N TYR A 3 8.38 7.57 -10.03
CA TYR A 3 8.14 7.01 -8.69
C TYR A 3 8.95 7.72 -7.59
N VAL A 4 10.05 8.38 -7.95
CA VAL A 4 10.99 8.93 -6.97
C VAL A 4 10.54 10.30 -6.43
N THR A 5 9.68 11.03 -7.13
CA THR A 5 9.42 12.44 -6.79
C THR A 5 8.33 12.64 -5.73
N ARG A 6 7.57 11.61 -5.35
CA ARG A 6 6.44 11.74 -4.40
C ARG A 6 6.67 11.13 -3.01
N GLU A 7 7.60 10.18 -2.84
CA GLU A 7 8.01 9.74 -1.49
C GLU A 7 8.56 10.92 -0.65
N THR A 8 9.05 11.98 -1.31
CA THR A 8 9.60 13.16 -0.64
C THR A 8 8.56 14.04 0.06
N PHE A 9 7.27 14.00 -0.32
CA PHE A 9 6.24 14.89 0.24
C PHE A 9 5.44 14.28 1.40
N ARG A 10 5.31 12.94 1.44
CA ARG A 10 4.57 12.23 2.50
C ARG A 10 5.45 11.29 3.35
N GLY A 11 6.68 11.03 2.91
CA GLY A 11 7.53 10.00 3.49
C GLY A 11 7.29 8.62 2.87
N PRO A 12 8.05 7.60 3.31
CA PRO A 12 7.89 6.24 2.82
C PRO A 12 6.56 5.66 3.26
N ILE A 13 5.88 4.95 2.36
CA ILE A 13 4.66 4.19 2.67
C ILE A 13 5.02 3.17 3.74
N VAL A 14 4.27 3.14 4.84
CA VAL A 14 4.45 2.12 5.88
C VAL A 14 3.54 0.91 5.63
N MET A 15 3.83 -0.18 6.32
CA MET A 15 3.15 -1.46 6.08
C MET A 15 1.64 -1.42 6.38
N ASP A 16 1.21 -0.62 7.36
CA ASP A 16 -0.21 -0.43 7.70
C ASP A 16 -0.94 0.33 6.57
N GLU A 17 -0.31 1.37 6.01
CA GLU A 17 -0.83 2.09 4.83
C GLU A 17 -0.92 1.17 3.61
N TYR A 18 0.11 0.36 3.36
CA TYR A 18 0.11 -0.59 2.26
C TYR A 18 -0.98 -1.67 2.40
N ALA A 19 -1.22 -2.17 3.62
CA ALA A 19 -2.33 -3.07 3.90
C ALA A 19 -3.70 -2.40 3.63
N CYS A 20 -3.86 -1.14 4.02
CA CYS A 20 -5.05 -0.35 3.73
C CYS A 20 -5.28 -0.17 2.22
N ILE A 21 -4.21 0.08 1.45
CA ILE A 21 -4.25 0.14 -0.01
C ILE A 21 -4.77 -1.17 -0.61
N LEU A 22 -4.25 -2.32 -0.15
CA LEU A 22 -4.67 -3.62 -0.64
C LEU A 22 -6.13 -3.94 -0.33
N VAL A 23 -6.57 -3.66 0.91
CA VAL A 23 -7.97 -3.86 1.31
C VAL A 23 -8.91 -2.95 0.51
N GLY A 24 -8.52 -1.69 0.30
CA GLY A 24 -9.28 -0.73 -0.51
C GLY A 24 -9.38 -1.11 -1.99
N LEU A 25 -8.33 -1.73 -2.54
CA LEU A 25 -8.32 -2.31 -3.87
C LEU A 25 -9.28 -3.50 -4.00
N GLU A 26 -9.26 -4.42 -3.02
CA GLU A 26 -10.16 -5.59 -2.98
C GLU A 26 -11.63 -5.19 -2.85
N ALA A 27 -11.94 -4.18 -2.02
CA ALA A 27 -13.29 -3.70 -1.78
C ALA A 27 -13.89 -2.86 -2.93
N TRP A 28 -13.20 -2.73 -4.07
CA TRP A 28 -13.53 -1.82 -5.18
C TRP A 28 -13.67 -0.34 -4.78
N SER A 29 -13.33 0.02 -3.54
CA SER A 29 -13.38 1.37 -2.97
C SER A 29 -12.07 2.14 -3.21
N ARG A 30 -11.53 2.00 -4.43
CA ARG A 30 -10.25 2.58 -4.83
C ARG A 30 -10.19 4.09 -4.62
N LYS A 31 -11.32 4.77 -4.80
CA LYS A 31 -11.42 6.22 -4.68
C LYS A 31 -11.26 6.68 -3.22
N THR A 32 -11.95 6.04 -2.29
CA THR A 32 -11.92 6.41 -0.86
C THR A 32 -10.56 6.14 -0.22
N THR A 33 -9.91 5.02 -0.57
CA THR A 33 -8.59 4.68 -0.01
C THR A 33 -7.49 5.59 -0.53
N LEU A 34 -7.56 6.00 -1.81
CA LEU A 34 -6.61 6.95 -2.38
C LEU A 34 -6.81 8.37 -1.86
N ASP A 35 -8.05 8.78 -1.61
CA ASP A 35 -8.40 10.08 -1.04
C ASP A 35 -7.90 10.20 0.41
N THR A 36 -8.14 9.17 1.25
CA THR A 36 -7.63 9.08 2.63
C THR A 36 -6.09 9.11 2.69
N LEU A 37 -5.44 8.56 1.67
CA LEU A 37 -3.97 8.53 1.57
C LEU A 37 -3.41 9.74 0.81
N GLU A 38 -4.25 10.65 0.33
CA GLU A 38 -3.88 11.82 -0.46
C GLU A 38 -2.99 11.44 -1.66
N MET A 39 -3.23 10.25 -2.22
CA MET A 39 -2.41 9.66 -3.29
C MET A 39 -3.08 9.84 -4.65
N GLN A 40 -2.26 10.10 -5.67
CA GLN A 40 -2.73 10.04 -7.06
C GLN A 40 -2.96 8.59 -7.49
N HIS A 41 -4.01 8.36 -8.27
CA HIS A 41 -4.32 7.05 -8.85
C HIS A 41 -3.16 6.44 -9.64
N GLU A 42 -2.36 7.26 -10.33
CA GLU A 42 -1.21 6.79 -11.12
C GLU A 42 -0.08 6.21 -10.27
N ALA A 43 0.03 6.61 -9.00
CA ALA A 43 1.05 6.11 -8.08
C ALA A 43 0.72 4.71 -7.54
N LEU A 44 -0.55 4.31 -7.60
CA LEU A 44 -1.05 3.09 -6.97
C LEU A 44 -0.37 1.82 -7.51
N MET A 45 -0.32 1.68 -8.84
CA MET A 45 0.22 0.48 -9.49
C MET A 45 1.73 0.29 -9.24
N PRO A 46 2.55 1.36 -9.33
CA PRO A 46 3.94 1.30 -8.89
C PRO A 46 4.13 0.88 -7.43
N ILE A 47 3.34 1.43 -6.49
CA ILE A 47 3.40 1.11 -5.06
C ILE A 47 3.15 -0.39 -4.87
N VAL A 48 2.03 -0.89 -5.40
CA VAL A 48 1.66 -2.30 -5.31
C VAL A 48 2.77 -3.18 -5.86
N ARG A 49 3.29 -2.86 -7.05
CA ARG A 49 4.35 -3.67 -7.68
C ARG A 49 5.63 -3.73 -6.83
N VAL A 50 6.06 -2.63 -6.23
CA VAL A 50 7.27 -2.58 -5.39
C VAL A 50 7.06 -3.39 -4.11
N TRP A 51 5.92 -3.21 -3.46
CA TRP A 51 5.62 -3.89 -2.20
C TRP A 51 5.36 -5.39 -2.37
N THR A 52 4.65 -5.82 -3.42
CA THR A 52 4.51 -7.24 -3.77
C THR A 52 5.87 -7.89 -3.99
N LYS A 53 6.79 -7.21 -4.69
CA LYS A 53 8.16 -7.73 -4.88
C LYS A 53 8.95 -7.82 -3.58
N LYS A 54 8.80 -6.86 -2.67
CA LYS A 54 9.45 -6.89 -1.36
C LYS A 54 8.91 -8.04 -0.51
N ALA A 55 7.58 -8.19 -0.43
CA ALA A 55 6.95 -9.27 0.33
C ALA A 55 7.31 -10.66 -0.22
N ALA A 56 7.36 -10.81 -1.55
CA ALA A 56 7.75 -12.08 -2.17
C ALA A 56 9.22 -12.49 -1.92
N ARG A 57 10.08 -11.53 -1.52
CA ARG A 57 11.52 -11.76 -1.28
C ARG A 57 11.88 -11.85 0.21
N ASP A 58 10.95 -11.50 1.10
CA ASP A 58 11.17 -11.44 2.53
C ASP A 58 9.98 -12.06 3.27
N ALA A 59 10.16 -13.30 3.74
CA ALA A 59 9.12 -14.06 4.45
C ALA A 59 8.68 -13.37 5.75
N LYS A 60 9.59 -12.67 6.44
CA LYS A 60 9.26 -11.93 7.66
C LYS A 60 8.44 -10.68 7.34
N LEU A 61 8.70 -10.06 6.21
CA LEU A 61 7.88 -8.96 5.71
C LEU A 61 6.48 -9.46 5.29
N ALA A 62 6.39 -10.65 4.68
CA ALA A 62 5.12 -11.27 4.32
C ALA A 62 4.25 -11.56 5.56
N GLU A 63 4.81 -12.17 6.61
CA GLU A 63 4.07 -12.41 7.88
C GLU A 63 3.54 -11.11 8.49
N ARG A 64 4.38 -10.05 8.51
CA ARG A 64 3.98 -8.74 9.06
C ARG A 64 2.89 -8.10 8.21
N LEU A 65 2.93 -8.29 6.90
CA LEU A 65 1.90 -7.84 5.98
C LEU A 65 0.58 -8.58 6.23
N GLU A 66 0.60 -9.90 6.45
CA GLU A 66 -0.62 -10.66 6.79
C GLU A 66 -1.26 -10.21 8.11
N VAL A 67 -0.45 -9.86 9.11
CA VAL A 67 -0.95 -9.26 10.36
C VAL A 67 -1.59 -7.89 10.09
N ALA A 68 -0.92 -7.03 9.31
CA ALA A 68 -1.44 -5.73 8.95
C ALA A 68 -2.74 -5.81 8.12
N LEU A 69 -2.85 -6.76 7.18
CA LEU A 69 -4.05 -7.02 6.40
C LEU A 69 -5.22 -7.47 7.29
N ARG A 70 -4.97 -8.36 8.26
CA ARG A 70 -6.00 -8.77 9.23
C ARG A 70 -6.50 -7.62 10.07
N LYS A 71 -5.62 -6.71 10.47
CA LYS A 71 -5.97 -5.49 11.21
C LYS A 71 -6.77 -4.51 10.35
N ALA A 72 -6.33 -4.26 9.12
CA ALA A 72 -7.02 -3.34 8.19
C ALA A 72 -8.41 -3.85 7.73
N ARG A 73 -8.63 -5.17 7.75
CA ARG A 73 -9.95 -5.78 7.46
C ARG A 73 -10.91 -5.76 8.65
N ARG A 74 -10.42 -5.49 9.85
CA ARG A 74 -11.24 -5.40 11.07
C ARG A 74 -11.58 -3.91 11.28
N PRO A 75 -12.82 -3.48 11.04
CA PRO A 75 -13.24 -2.10 11.26
C PRO A 75 -13.15 -1.69 12.73
#